data_AF-A0A096PBJ4-F1
#
_entry.id   AF-A0A096PBJ4-F1
#
_cell.length_a   1.000
_cell.length_b   1.000
_cell.length_c   1.000
_cell.angle_alpha   90.00
_cell.angle_beta   90.00
_cell.angle_gamma   90.00
#
_symmetry.space_group_name_H-M   'P 1'
#
loop_
_entity.id
_entity.type
_entity.pdbx_description
1 polymer ?
#
loop_
_entity_poly.entity_id
_entity_poly.type
_entity_poly.pdbx_seq_one_letter_code
_entity_poly.pdbx_strand_id
1 'polypeptide(L)'
;MASEASTKMYRIGEGPYALNEDDSAVDPVAFREALMNDAEKLKHIERDEELAKALLGEDTGTMQEALKKVMAIAKQQREQDDHSDMNSTDIMRARCTVPRDPTVLYQGMLKAGLQYGPSFRLLSQVWIPEALDKEQRAGGGLGAGE
;
A
#
# COMPACT_ATOMS: atom_id res chain seq x y z
N MET A 1 -29.22 33.82 1.41
CA MET A 1 -29.24 32.56 2.20
C MET A 1 -28.78 31.44 1.28
N ALA A 2 -28.05 30.45 1.83
CA ALA A 2 -27.25 29.39 1.18
C ALA A 2 -25.81 29.82 0.82
N SER A 3 -24.92 29.98 1.81
CA SER A 3 -24.11 28.95 2.49
C SER A 3 -22.85 28.58 1.71
N GLU A 4 -21.72 29.02 2.25
CA GLU A 4 -20.35 28.76 1.84
C GLU A 4 -20.11 27.26 1.58
N ALA A 5 -19.93 26.89 0.30
CA ALA A 5 -19.37 25.60 -0.05
C ALA A 5 -17.87 25.66 0.24
N SER A 6 -17.51 25.45 1.51
CA SER A 6 -16.15 25.05 1.89
C SER A 6 -15.78 23.86 0.99
N THR A 7 -14.79 24.04 0.11
CA THR A 7 -14.25 22.99 -0.77
C THR A 7 -13.56 21.94 0.09
N LYS A 8 -14.35 21.18 0.82
CA LYS A 8 -13.89 20.10 1.67
C LYS A 8 -13.49 18.98 0.70
N MET A 9 -12.19 18.77 0.56
CA MET A 9 -11.67 17.67 -0.24
C MET A 9 -12.05 16.35 0.45
N TYR A 10 -13.09 15.70 -0.06
CA TYR A 10 -13.53 14.41 0.45
C TYR A 10 -12.73 13.28 -0.21
N ARG A 11 -12.22 12.37 0.62
CA ARG A 11 -11.65 11.10 0.15
C ARG A 11 -12.78 10.19 -0.35
N ILE A 12 -12.42 9.27 -1.22
CA ILE A 12 -13.36 8.24 -1.68
C ILE A 12 -13.71 7.35 -0.47
N GLY A 13 -15.01 7.17 -0.20
CA GLY A 13 -15.53 6.53 1.01
C GLY A 13 -16.00 7.50 2.10
N GLU A 14 -15.82 8.81 1.94
CA GLU A 14 -16.25 9.82 2.91
C GLU A 14 -17.24 10.84 2.31
N GLY A 15 -18.26 11.20 3.09
CA GLY A 15 -19.22 12.25 2.73
C GLY A 15 -19.98 11.95 1.43
N PRO A 16 -20.02 12.86 0.44
CA PRO A 16 -20.71 12.64 -0.83
C PRO A 16 -20.07 11.54 -1.70
N TYR A 17 -18.87 11.06 -1.33
CA TYR A 17 -18.23 9.90 -1.96
C TYR A 17 -18.39 8.60 -1.16
N ALA A 18 -19.37 8.52 -0.25
CA ALA A 18 -19.65 7.31 0.50
C ALA A 18 -19.97 6.14 -0.44
N LEU A 19 -19.42 4.97 -0.13
CA LEU A 19 -19.61 3.73 -0.88
C LEU A 19 -20.32 2.69 0.00
N ASN A 20 -21.15 1.86 -0.64
CA ASN A 20 -21.74 0.66 -0.07
C ASN A 20 -20.70 -0.47 0.00
N GLU A 21 -21.05 -1.58 0.65
CA GLU A 21 -20.22 -2.78 0.74
C GLU A 21 -19.90 -3.42 -0.63
N ASP A 22 -20.72 -3.15 -1.65
CA ASP A 22 -20.54 -3.61 -3.04
C ASP A 22 -19.83 -2.56 -3.92
N ASP A 23 -18.98 -1.72 -3.32
CA ASP A 23 -18.19 -0.66 -3.98
C ASP A 23 -19.01 0.35 -4.82
N SER A 24 -20.31 0.42 -4.59
CA SER A 24 -21.25 1.34 -5.27
C SER A 24 -21.43 2.62 -4.46
N ALA A 25 -21.53 3.78 -5.11
CA ALA A 25 -21.88 5.02 -4.39
C ALA A 25 -23.22 4.89 -3.65
N VAL A 26 -23.25 5.30 -2.37
CA VAL A 26 -24.46 5.35 -1.54
C VAL A 26 -25.48 6.31 -2.17
N ASP A 27 -25.01 7.48 -2.59
CA ASP A 27 -25.80 8.49 -3.30
C ASP A 27 -25.15 8.79 -4.67
N PRO A 28 -25.61 8.16 -5.77
CA PRO A 28 -24.99 8.31 -7.08
C PRO A 28 -25.07 9.75 -7.62
N VAL A 29 -26.14 10.48 -7.29
CA VAL A 29 -26.32 11.88 -7.70
C VAL A 29 -25.35 12.79 -6.93
N ALA A 30 -25.23 12.64 -5.61
CA ALA A 30 -24.31 13.41 -4.80
C ALA A 30 -22.84 13.13 -5.16
N PHE A 31 -22.51 11.88 -5.48
CA PHE A 31 -21.20 11.50 -5.98
C PHE A 31 -20.88 12.20 -7.30
N ARG A 32 -21.82 12.21 -8.25
CA ARG A 32 -21.66 12.87 -9.55
C ARG A 32 -21.49 14.38 -9.41
N GLU A 33 -22.31 15.02 -8.59
CA GLU A 33 -22.21 16.46 -8.33
C GLU A 33 -20.88 16.81 -7.65
N ALA A 34 -20.46 16.02 -6.65
CA ALA A 34 -19.16 16.23 -6.00
C ALA A 34 -18.00 16.03 -7.00
N LEU A 35 -18.09 15.04 -7.88
CA LEU A 35 -17.09 14.79 -8.92
C LEU A 35 -17.04 15.92 -9.96
N MET A 36 -18.20 16.47 -10.34
CA MET A 36 -18.31 17.63 -11.22
C MET A 36 -17.73 18.90 -10.59
N ASN A 37 -17.80 19.02 -9.27
CA ASN A 37 -17.25 20.15 -8.52
C ASN A 37 -15.74 20.00 -8.24
N ASP A 38 -15.19 18.80 -8.42
CA ASP A 38 -13.78 18.48 -8.16
C ASP A 38 -12.97 18.50 -9.47
N ALA A 39 -12.52 19.70 -9.87
CA ALA A 39 -11.84 19.92 -11.14
C ALA A 39 -10.53 19.11 -11.31
N GLU A 40 -9.90 18.66 -10.21
CA GLU A 40 -8.72 17.81 -10.27
C GLU A 40 -9.07 16.38 -10.64
N LYS A 41 -10.11 15.80 -10.00
CA LYS A 41 -10.61 14.47 -10.35
C LYS A 41 -11.22 14.44 -11.75
N LEU A 42 -11.93 15.50 -12.14
CA LEU A 42 -12.53 15.63 -13.47
C LEU A 42 -11.46 15.57 -14.57
N LYS A 43 -10.38 16.34 -14.45
CA LYS A 43 -9.24 16.30 -15.40
C LYS A 43 -8.59 14.92 -15.52
N HIS A 44 -8.60 14.14 -14.45
CA HIS A 44 -8.03 12.79 -14.48
C HIS A 44 -8.95 11.81 -15.21
N ILE A 45 -10.26 11.97 -15.02
CA ILE A 45 -11.29 11.13 -15.63
C ILE A 45 -11.51 11.50 -17.10
N GLU A 46 -11.41 12.78 -17.47
CA GLU A 46 -11.48 13.25 -18.85
C GLU A 46 -10.36 12.72 -19.75
N ARG A 47 -9.27 12.18 -19.17
CA ARG A 47 -8.24 11.47 -19.95
C ARG A 47 -8.76 10.17 -20.54
N ASP A 48 -9.81 9.61 -19.95
CA ASP A 48 -10.46 8.38 -20.37
C ASP A 48 -11.91 8.69 -20.75
N GLU A 49 -12.14 8.92 -22.04
CA GLU A 49 -13.43 9.36 -22.57
C GLU A 49 -14.57 8.37 -22.26
N GLU A 50 -14.25 7.07 -22.21
CA GLU A 50 -15.20 6.01 -21.86
C GLU A 50 -15.59 6.10 -20.38
N LEU A 51 -14.62 6.29 -19.50
CA LEU A 51 -14.85 6.47 -18.06
C LEU A 51 -15.60 7.77 -17.74
N ALA A 52 -15.25 8.88 -18.40
CA ALA A 52 -15.93 10.15 -18.26
C ALA A 52 -17.40 10.04 -18.68
N LYS A 53 -17.67 9.39 -19.81
CA LYS A 53 -19.04 9.17 -20.29
C LYS A 53 -19.85 8.26 -19.37
N ALA A 54 -19.22 7.24 -18.78
CA ALA A 54 -19.89 6.33 -17.86
C ALA A 54 -20.16 6.99 -16.48
N LEU A 55 -19.21 7.75 -15.94
CA LEU A 55 -19.34 8.40 -14.62
C LEU A 55 -20.16 9.71 -14.63
N LEU A 56 -20.12 10.46 -15.74
CA LEU A 56 -20.86 11.72 -15.91
C LEU A 56 -22.12 11.54 -16.76
N GLY A 57 -22.44 10.31 -17.16
CA GLY A 57 -23.65 9.98 -17.91
C GLY A 57 -24.94 10.27 -17.14
N GLU A 58 -26.06 10.29 -17.86
CA GLU A 58 -27.39 10.46 -17.26
C GLU A 58 -27.86 9.19 -16.53
N ASP A 59 -27.33 8.03 -16.93
CA ASP A 59 -27.70 6.73 -16.38
C ASP A 59 -26.90 6.40 -15.10
N THR A 60 -27.62 6.36 -13.98
CA THR A 60 -27.04 6.07 -12.66
C THR A 60 -26.55 4.61 -12.54
N GLY A 61 -27.13 3.66 -13.29
CA GLY A 61 -26.70 2.27 -13.28
C GLY A 61 -25.32 2.09 -13.91
N THR A 62 -25.13 2.68 -15.10
CA THR A 62 -23.86 2.66 -15.84
C THR A 62 -22.74 3.31 -15.04
N MET A 63 -23.04 4.41 -14.34
CA MET A 63 -22.10 5.06 -13.42
C MET A 63 -21.67 4.13 -12.27
N GLN A 64 -22.61 3.44 -11.64
CA GLN A 64 -22.30 2.52 -10.55
C GLN A 64 -21.49 1.30 -11.04
N GLU A 65 -21.81 0.74 -12.21
CA GLU A 65 -21.02 -0.34 -12.81
C GLU A 65 -19.60 0.09 -13.16
N ALA A 66 -19.43 1.29 -13.71
CA ALA A 66 -18.11 1.85 -13.99
C ALA A 66 -17.30 2.07 -12.70
N LEU A 67 -17.94 2.59 -11.66
CA LEU A 67 -17.31 2.78 -10.35
C LEU A 67 -16.82 1.45 -9.76
N LYS A 68 -17.67 0.40 -9.78
CA LYS A 68 -17.28 -0.95 -9.35
C LYS A 68 -16.07 -1.48 -10.11
N LYS A 69 -16.06 -1.33 -11.44
CA LYS A 69 -14.94 -1.76 -12.29
C LYS A 69 -13.65 -1.03 -11.91
N VAL A 70 -13.71 0.28 -11.73
CA VAL A 70 -12.54 1.08 -11.32
C VAL A 70 -12.03 0.64 -9.95
N MET A 71 -12.92 0.39 -8.99
CA MET A 71 -12.52 -0.08 -7.66
C MET A 71 -11.91 -1.47 -7.70
N ALA A 72 -12.48 -2.39 -8.47
CA ALA A 72 -11.94 -3.73 -8.67
C ALA A 72 -10.53 -3.67 -9.29
N ILE A 73 -10.32 -2.83 -10.31
CA ILE A 73 -9.00 -2.63 -10.94
C ILE A 73 -8.01 -2.02 -9.93
N ALA A 74 -8.42 -1.00 -9.18
CA ALA A 74 -7.56 -0.35 -8.19
C ALA A 74 -7.18 -1.31 -7.05
N LYS A 75 -8.09 -2.19 -6.63
CA LYS A 75 -7.81 -3.25 -5.65
C LYS A 75 -6.83 -4.27 -6.22
N GLN A 76 -7.08 -4.77 -7.43
CA GLN A 76 -6.21 -5.74 -8.09
C GLN A 76 -4.80 -5.18 -8.33
N GLN A 77 -4.68 -3.89 -8.66
CA GLN A 77 -3.37 -3.22 -8.79
C GLN A 77 -2.62 -3.14 -7.46
N ARG A 78 -3.30 -2.80 -6.35
CA ARG A 78 -2.67 -2.80 -5.02
C ARG A 78 -2.23 -4.20 -4.60
N GLU A 79 -3.08 -5.20 -4.85
CA GLU A 79 -2.75 -6.60 -4.56
C GLU A 79 -1.58 -7.09 -5.42
N GLN A 80 -1.48 -6.68 -6.69
CA GLN A 80 -0.34 -6.99 -7.56
C GLN A 80 0.94 -6.29 -7.13
N ASP A 81 0.87 -5.03 -6.73
CA ASP A 81 2.02 -4.26 -6.24
C ASP A 81 2.59 -4.92 -4.96
N ASP A 82 1.73 -5.22 -4.00
CA ASP A 82 2.09 -5.94 -2.77
C ASP A 82 2.66 -7.34 -3.05
N HIS A 83 2.03 -8.09 -3.97
CA HIS A 83 2.57 -9.39 -4.38
C HIS A 83 3.90 -9.29 -5.13
N SER A 84 4.12 -8.25 -5.93
CA SER A 84 5.35 -8.07 -6.69
C SER A 84 6.55 -7.76 -5.79
N ASP A 85 6.33 -7.00 -4.72
CA ASP A 85 7.35 -6.73 -3.69
C ASP A 85 7.69 -7.99 -2.87
N MET A 86 6.73 -8.89 -2.64
CA MET A 86 6.94 -10.13 -1.88
C MET A 86 7.49 -11.31 -2.68
N ASN A 87 7.39 -11.33 -4.01
CA ASN A 87 7.67 -12.53 -4.81
C ASN A 87 9.03 -12.52 -5.56
N SER A 88 9.73 -11.39 -5.62
CA SER A 88 11.03 -11.36 -6.31
C SER A 88 12.19 -11.52 -5.34
N THR A 89 12.74 -12.73 -5.27
CA THR A 89 13.97 -13.03 -4.52
C THR A 89 15.13 -12.11 -4.89
N ASP A 90 15.16 -11.63 -6.14
CA ASP A 90 16.21 -10.72 -6.61
C ASP A 90 16.00 -9.28 -6.14
N ILE A 91 14.75 -8.83 -5.97
CA ILE A 91 14.46 -7.54 -5.32
C ILE A 91 14.91 -7.58 -3.85
N MET A 92 14.65 -8.69 -3.15
CA MET A 92 15.10 -8.86 -1.77
C MET A 92 16.64 -8.88 -1.66
N ARG A 93 17.33 -9.59 -2.57
CA ARG A 93 18.81 -9.58 -2.65
C ARG A 93 19.35 -8.19 -2.96
N ALA A 94 18.72 -7.43 -3.84
CA ALA A 94 19.13 -6.08 -4.17
C ALA A 94 19.03 -5.12 -2.96
N ARG A 95 18.04 -5.33 -2.08
CA ARG A 95 17.85 -4.53 -0.86
C ARG A 95 18.76 -4.98 0.30
N CYS A 96 19.12 -6.26 0.37
CA CYS A 96 19.96 -6.84 1.42
C CYS A 96 21.42 -6.93 0.98
N THR A 97 22.15 -5.82 1.06
CA THR A 97 23.52 -5.70 0.52
C THR A 97 24.62 -5.96 1.55
N VAL A 98 24.32 -5.87 2.85
CA VAL A 98 25.34 -5.95 3.91
C VAL A 98 25.50 -7.40 4.37
N PRO A 99 26.67 -8.03 4.18
CA PRO A 99 26.92 -9.37 4.67
C PRO A 99 26.99 -9.38 6.20
N ARG A 100 26.37 -10.39 6.83
CA ARG A 100 26.36 -10.57 8.28
C ARG A 100 26.86 -11.96 8.66
N ASP A 101 27.69 -12.00 9.70
CA ASP A 101 28.15 -13.25 10.27
C ASP A 101 27.00 -13.98 11.01
N PRO A 102 26.70 -15.24 10.66
CA PRO A 102 25.62 -16.00 11.28
C PRO A 102 25.90 -16.37 12.75
N THR A 103 27.17 -16.47 13.16
CA THR A 103 27.54 -16.77 14.55
C THR A 103 27.10 -15.65 15.48
N VAL A 104 27.33 -14.39 15.09
CA VAL A 104 26.87 -13.20 15.83
C VAL A 104 25.35 -13.19 15.97
N LEU A 105 24.62 -13.62 14.95
CA LEU A 105 23.16 -13.73 14.99
C LEU A 105 22.72 -14.74 16.06
N TYR A 106 23.29 -15.94 16.06
CA TYR A 106 22.97 -16.97 17.05
C TYR A 106 23.41 -16.57 18.47
N GLN A 107 24.50 -15.82 18.62
CA GLN A 107 24.89 -15.27 19.93
C GLN A 107 23.88 -14.24 20.43
N GLY A 108 23.35 -13.37 19.55
CA GLY A 108 22.27 -12.45 19.89
C GLY A 108 21.00 -13.19 20.34
N MET A 109 20.61 -14.23 19.61
CA MET A 109 19.47 -15.10 19.97
C MET A 109 19.70 -15.83 21.29
N LEU A 110 20.92 -16.28 21.56
CA LEU A 110 21.31 -16.91 22.83
C LEU A 110 21.11 -15.94 24.01
N LYS A 111 21.48 -14.66 23.85
CA LYS A 111 21.25 -13.63 24.88
C LYS A 111 19.76 -13.37 25.12
N ALA A 112 18.92 -13.58 24.10
CA ALA A 112 17.46 -13.55 24.22
C ALA A 112 16.86 -14.85 24.78
N GLY A 113 17.69 -15.84 25.13
CA GLY A 113 17.27 -17.14 25.69
C GLY A 113 16.93 -18.21 24.64
N LEU A 114 17.14 -17.94 23.35
CA LEU A 114 16.94 -18.92 22.28
C LEU A 114 18.27 -19.62 21.95
N GLN A 115 18.46 -20.82 22.50
CA GLN A 115 19.61 -21.66 22.22
C GLN A 115 19.32 -22.62 21.05
N TYR A 116 20.03 -22.43 19.94
CA TYR A 116 19.99 -23.36 18.81
C TYR A 116 21.13 -24.39 18.91
N GLY A 117 20.79 -25.67 18.78
CA GLY A 117 21.76 -26.77 18.71
C GLY A 117 22.44 -26.89 17.33
N PRO A 118 23.52 -27.68 17.19
CA PRO A 118 24.29 -27.79 15.95
C PRO A 118 23.46 -28.16 14.71
N SER A 119 22.48 -29.06 14.88
CA SER A 119 21.57 -29.48 13.79
C SER A 119 20.65 -28.37 13.30
N PHE A 120 20.43 -27.32 14.09
CA PHE A 120 19.55 -26.19 13.76
C PHE A 120 20.32 -24.94 13.31
N ARG A 121 21.66 -24.95 13.36
CA ARG A 121 22.51 -23.83 12.91
C ARG A 121 22.92 -23.97 11.45
N LEU A 122 21.94 -24.03 10.55
CA LEU A 122 22.17 -24.26 9.12
C LEU A 122 22.34 -22.98 8.29
N LEU A 123 22.34 -21.81 8.94
CA LEU A 123 22.52 -20.53 8.25
C LEU A 123 23.98 -20.35 7.83
N SER A 124 24.25 -20.43 6.53
CA SER A 124 25.59 -20.26 5.95
C SER A 124 25.92 -18.81 5.63
N GLN A 125 24.96 -18.07 5.08
CA GLN A 125 25.16 -16.70 4.65
C GLN A 125 23.89 -15.90 4.95
N VAL A 126 24.08 -14.74 5.57
CA VAL A 126 22.99 -13.85 5.96
C VAL A 126 23.32 -12.47 5.40
N TRP A 127 22.33 -11.85 4.79
CA TRP A 127 22.41 -10.46 4.34
C TRP A 127 21.29 -9.66 4.98
N ILE A 128 21.62 -8.43 5.35
CA ILE A 128 20.68 -7.49 5.96
C ILE A 128 20.64 -6.19 5.17
N PRO A 129 19.53 -5.43 5.24
CA PRO A 129 19.47 -4.10 4.65
C PRO A 129 20.35 -3.11 5.43
N GLU A 130 20.91 -2.11 4.73
CA GLU A 130 21.78 -1.09 5.33
C GLU A 130 21.10 -0.29 6.45
N ALA A 131 19.79 -0.10 6.36
CA ALA A 131 19.03 0.59 7.41
C ALA A 131 19.09 -0.16 8.75
N LEU A 132 18.97 -1.49 8.71
CA LEU A 132 19.03 -2.34 9.89
C LEU A 132 20.46 -2.44 10.45
N ASP A 133 21.47 -2.49 9.58
CA ASP A 133 22.89 -2.40 10.00
C ASP A 133 23.17 -1.08 10.74
N LYS A 134 22.70 0.05 10.19
CA LYS A 134 22.84 1.37 10.81
C LYS A 134 22.13 1.43 12.16
N GLU A 135 20.92 0.90 12.27
CA GLU A 135 20.19 0.85 13.54
C GLU A 135 20.90 0.00 14.59
N GLN A 136 21.41 -1.18 14.22
CA GLN A 136 22.15 -2.05 15.14
C GLN A 136 23.48 -1.45 15.58
N ARG A 137 24.13 -0.65 14.73
CA ARG A 137 25.36 0.10 15.07
C ARG A 137 25.06 1.33 15.93
N ALA A 138 23.96 2.04 15.68
CA ALA A 138 23.55 3.22 16.42
C ALA A 138 22.92 2.90 17.79
N GLY A 139 22.20 1.77 17.90
CA GLY A 139 21.50 1.34 19.11
C GLY A 139 22.37 0.73 20.21
N GLY A 140 23.69 0.58 19.98
CA GLY A 140 24.61 0.09 21.00
C GLY A 140 24.61 -1.43 21.18
N GLY A 141 25.67 -2.06 20.67
CA GLY A 141 26.35 -3.22 21.26
C GLY A 141 25.51 -4.31 21.93
N LEU A 142 25.20 -5.38 21.17
CA LEU A 142 25.06 -6.73 21.73
C LEU A 142 25.84 -7.75 20.90
N GLY A 143 27.04 -7.40 20.41
CA GLY A 143 27.90 -8.32 19.68
C GLY A 143 29.35 -7.86 19.55
N ALA A 144 29.93 -7.29 20.61
CA ALA A 144 31.38 -7.26 20.81
C ALA A 144 31.71 -8.28 21.90
N GLY A 145 32.67 -9.15 21.65
CA GLY A 145 33.11 -10.18 22.59
C GLY A 145 34.07 -11.15 21.93
N GLU A 146 35.33 -10.70 21.87
CA GLU A 146 36.62 -11.45 21.81
C GLU A 146 36.81 -12.60 20.82
#